data_AF-A0A940QBF6-F1
#
_entry.id   AF-A0A940QBF6-F1
#
_cell.length_a   1.000
_cell.length_b   1.000
_cell.length_c   1.000
_cell.angle_alpha   90.00
_cell.angle_beta   90.00
_cell.angle_gamma   90.00
#
_symmetry.space_group_name_H-M   'P 1'
#
loop_
_entity.id
_entity.type
_entity.pdbx_description
1 polymer ?
#
loop_
_entity_poly.entity_id
_entity_poly.type
_entity_poly.pdbx_seq_one_letter_code
_entity_poly.pdbx_strand_id
1 'polypeptide(L)'
;MRFSDTITIYNKIPQQGREPEQFRRTVVHGVFWDSTSGAAFGKSGKDDSDSITVMIPDLPALVPAAEWFRNGCPEDKFTLSPGDIIARGECGDISSAAELERQHAEKMIITAVRDCRFGSARLKHWEVSGK
;
A
#
# COMPACT_ATOMS: atom_id res chain seq x y z
N MET A 1 7.41 14.02 12.07
CA MET A 1 7.15 12.85 11.21
C MET A 1 8.45 12.08 11.07
N ARG A 2 8.48 10.79 11.47
CA ARG A 2 9.67 9.94 11.38
C ARG A 2 9.34 8.74 10.51
N PHE A 3 10.14 8.56 9.45
CA PHE A 3 10.06 7.42 8.56
C PHE A 3 10.81 6.24 9.19
N SER A 4 10.13 5.47 10.05
CA SER A 4 10.74 4.36 10.79
C SER A 4 9.95 3.06 10.71
N ASP A 5 8.72 3.10 10.17
CA ASP A 5 7.92 1.92 10.00
C ASP A 5 8.43 1.09 8.83
N THR A 6 8.08 -0.19 8.85
CA THR A 6 8.24 -1.12 7.72
C THR A 6 6.87 -1.55 7.28
N ILE A 7 6.67 -1.67 5.97
CA ILE A 7 5.45 -2.18 5.36
C ILE A 7 5.79 -3.27 4.33
N THR A 8 4.81 -4.10 4.04
CA THR A 8 4.83 -5.02 2.92
C THR A 8 3.72 -4.64 1.95
N ILE A 9 4.08 -4.34 0.71
CA ILE A 9 3.17 -4.03 -0.39
C ILE A 9 2.93 -5.31 -1.18
N TYR A 10 1.67 -5.60 -1.46
CA TYR A 10 1.24 -6.68 -2.33
C TYR A 10 0.56 -6.09 -3.57
N ASN A 11 1.30 -6.00 -4.67
CA ASN A 11 0.73 -5.57 -5.94
C ASN A 11 -0.06 -6.70 -6.59
N LYS A 12 -1.29 -6.42 -7.00
CA LYS A 12 -2.11 -7.40 -7.71
C LYS A 12 -1.64 -7.55 -9.15
N ILE A 13 -1.35 -8.78 -9.54
CA ILE A 13 -1.05 -9.12 -10.94
C ILE A 13 -2.39 -9.40 -11.65
N PRO A 14 -2.71 -8.71 -12.76
CA PRO A 14 -3.93 -8.93 -13.51
C PRO A 14 -4.05 -10.39 -13.92
N GLN A 15 -5.20 -11.00 -13.61
CA GLN A 15 -5.49 -12.36 -14.03
C GLN A 15 -5.51 -12.44 -15.55
N GLN A 16 -4.74 -13.37 -16.11
CA GLN A 16 -4.83 -13.73 -17.52
C GLN A 16 -5.64 -15.02 -17.65
N GLY A 17 -6.91 -14.89 -18.02
CA GLY A 17 -7.80 -16.05 -18.23
C GLY A 17 -8.32 -16.65 -16.93
N ARG A 18 -7.98 -17.92 -16.67
CA ARG A 18 -8.46 -18.70 -15.50
C ARG A 18 -7.43 -18.82 -14.37
N GLU A 19 -6.28 -18.18 -14.53
CA GLU A 19 -5.23 -18.19 -13.52
C GLU A 19 -5.74 -17.55 -12.21
N PRO A 20 -5.37 -18.11 -11.05
CA PRO A 20 -5.72 -17.52 -9.76
C PRO A 20 -5.11 -16.12 -9.62
N GLU A 21 -5.69 -15.30 -8.72
CA GLU A 21 -5.11 -14.00 -8.38
C GLU A 21 -3.69 -14.20 -7.84
N GLN A 22 -2.74 -13.44 -8.36
CA GLN A 22 -1.35 -13.49 -7.91
C GLN A 22 -0.97 -12.15 -7.30
N PHE A 23 -0.19 -12.20 -6.23
CA PHE A 23 0.32 -11.03 -5.54
C PHE A 23 1.83 -10.96 -5.66
N ARG A 24 2.35 -9.80 -6.03
CA ARG A 24 3.79 -9.51 -5.97
C ARG A 24 4.10 -8.81 -4.65
N ARG A 25 4.91 -9.45 -3.81
CA ARG A 25 5.34 -8.95 -2.51
C ARG A 25 6.57 -8.05 -2.63
N THR A 26 6.51 -6.88 -1.98
CA THR A 26 7.66 -5.96 -1.81
C THR A 26 7.71 -5.45 -0.38
N VAL A 27 8.84 -5.63 0.33
CA VAL A 27 9.05 -5.01 1.66
C VAL A 27 9.67 -3.64 1.49
N VAL A 28 9.13 -2.65 2.19
CA VAL A 28 9.61 -1.27 2.17
C VAL A 28 9.87 -0.80 3.59
N HIS A 29 11.10 -0.38 3.84
CA HIS A 29 11.53 0.20 5.13
C HIS A 29 11.57 1.72 5.06
N GLY A 30 11.48 2.35 6.23
CA GLY A 30 11.58 3.81 6.32
C GLY A 30 10.34 4.47 5.72
N VAL A 31 9.16 3.95 6.08
CA VAL A 31 7.87 4.58 5.75
C VAL A 31 7.30 5.26 6.99
N PHE A 32 6.28 6.09 6.79
CA PHE A 32 5.48 6.63 7.88
C PHE A 32 4.06 6.05 7.78
N TRP A 33 3.59 5.42 8.86
CA TRP A 33 2.26 4.82 8.95
C TRP A 33 1.42 5.61 9.95
N ASP A 34 0.29 6.14 9.50
CA ASP A 34 -0.69 6.81 10.36
C ASP A 34 -2.04 6.12 10.24
N SER A 35 -2.45 5.47 11.33
CA SER A 35 -3.76 4.84 11.48
C SER A 35 -4.66 5.78 12.27
N THR A 36 -5.55 6.48 11.60
CA THR A 36 -6.53 7.33 12.27
C THR A 36 -7.85 6.57 12.42
N SER A 37 -8.14 6.11 13.63
CA SER A 37 -9.46 5.56 13.98
C SER A 37 -10.38 6.68 14.47
N GLY A 38 -11.28 7.15 13.62
CA GLY A 38 -12.17 8.26 13.93
C GLY A 38 -13.52 7.79 14.48
N ALA A 39 -13.68 7.67 15.80
CA ALA A 39 -15.00 7.54 16.40
C ALA A 39 -15.74 8.90 16.36
N ALA A 40 -16.26 9.29 15.20
CA ALA A 40 -17.14 10.45 15.09
C ALA A 40 -18.55 10.06 15.56
N PHE A 41 -18.93 10.45 16.78
CA PHE A 41 -20.33 10.39 17.23
C PHE A 41 -21.15 11.51 16.54
N GLY A 42 -21.43 11.33 15.24
CA GLY A 42 -22.41 12.13 14.52
C GLY A 42 -23.83 11.58 14.75
N LYS A 43 -24.82 12.46 14.95
CA LYS A 43 -26.25 12.10 15.17
C LYS A 43 -26.96 11.47 13.95
N SER A 44 -26.25 10.95 12.97
CA SER A 44 -26.82 10.24 11.81
C SER A 44 -25.76 9.36 11.19
N GLY A 45 -25.90 8.04 11.39
CA GLY A 45 -25.05 7.03 10.75
C GLY A 45 -23.66 6.90 11.37
N LYS A 46 -23.29 5.67 11.68
CA LYS A 46 -21.92 5.30 12.02
C LYS A 46 -21.12 5.37 10.71
N ASP A 47 -20.42 6.48 10.48
CA ASP A 47 -19.42 6.56 9.41
C ASP A 47 -18.18 5.82 9.92
N ASP A 48 -17.88 4.64 9.36
CA ASP A 48 -16.59 3.97 9.55
C ASP A 48 -15.51 4.83 8.85
N SER A 49 -15.07 5.84 9.60
CA SER A 49 -14.07 6.86 9.27
C SER A 49 -12.62 6.36 9.44
N ASP A 50 -12.46 5.08 9.79
CA ASP A 50 -11.14 4.45 9.88
C ASP A 50 -10.44 4.61 8.53
N SER A 51 -9.36 5.37 8.57
CA SER A 51 -8.54 5.66 7.40
C SER A 51 -7.08 5.52 7.79
N ILE A 52 -6.36 4.75 6.97
CA ILE A 52 -4.93 4.58 7.10
C ILE A 52 -4.29 5.44 6.01
N THR A 53 -3.30 6.24 6.41
CA THR A 53 -2.44 6.98 5.50
C THR A 53 -1.00 6.52 5.66
N VAL A 54 -0.37 6.18 4.55
CA VAL A 54 1.02 5.74 4.49
C VAL A 54 1.80 6.68 3.60
N MET A 55 2.91 7.20 4.10
CA MET A 55 3.84 7.99 3.30
C MET A 55 5.09 7.17 2.99
N ILE A 56 5.37 7.02 1.70
CA ILE A 56 6.45 6.19 1.16
C ILE A 56 7.44 7.11 0.44
N PRO A 57 8.73 7.12 0.81
CA PRO A 57 9.73 7.91 0.09
C PRO A 57 9.75 7.60 -1.42
N ASP A 58 10.24 8.54 -2.22
CA ASP A 58 10.47 8.27 -3.65
C ASP A 58 11.64 7.28 -3.81
N LEU A 59 11.31 6.02 -4.11
CA LEU A 59 12.26 4.92 -4.21
C LEU A 59 12.55 4.58 -5.68
N PRO A 60 13.81 4.24 -6.06
CA PRO A 60 14.13 3.85 -7.44
C PRO A 60 13.39 2.60 -7.97
N ALA A 61 12.88 1.77 -7.07
CA ALA A 61 12.09 0.59 -7.40
C ALA A 61 10.59 0.90 -7.57
N LEU A 62 10.11 2.06 -7.12
CA LEU A 62 8.74 2.49 -7.27
C LEU A 62 8.55 3.17 -8.63
N VAL A 63 7.79 2.53 -9.51
CA VAL A 63 7.49 3.03 -10.86
C VAL A 63 6.00 3.24 -11.05
N PRO A 64 5.57 4.07 -12.02
CA PRO A 64 4.15 4.22 -12.33
C PRO A 64 3.49 2.90 -12.73
N ALA A 65 2.24 2.69 -12.32
CA ALA A 65 1.49 1.45 -12.58
C ALA A 65 1.48 1.04 -14.05
N ALA A 66 1.23 2.01 -14.95
CA ALA A 66 1.19 1.77 -16.38
C ALA A 66 2.55 1.33 -16.97
N GLU A 67 3.65 1.74 -16.35
CA GLU A 67 5.00 1.28 -16.72
C GLU A 67 5.25 -0.13 -16.18
N TRP A 68 4.91 -0.38 -14.91
CA TRP A 68 5.07 -1.68 -14.27
C TRP A 68 4.33 -2.79 -15.04
N PHE A 69 3.06 -2.57 -15.37
CA PHE A 69 2.25 -3.52 -16.14
C PHE A 69 2.78 -3.71 -17.56
N ARG A 70 3.21 -2.64 -18.24
CA ARG A 70 3.76 -2.70 -19.61
C ARG A 70 5.04 -3.52 -19.68
N ASN A 71 5.85 -3.47 -18.62
CA ASN A 71 7.10 -4.20 -18.51
C ASN A 71 6.91 -5.64 -17.95
N GLY A 72 5.67 -6.11 -17.82
CA GLY A 72 5.38 -7.48 -17.40
C GLY A 72 5.55 -7.73 -15.90
N CYS A 73 5.31 -6.71 -15.06
CA CYS A 73 5.35 -6.82 -13.60
C CYS A 73 6.70 -7.34 -13.05
N PRO A 74 7.84 -6.69 -13.37
CA PRO A 74 9.17 -7.17 -12.99
C PRO A 74 9.35 -7.21 -11.47
N GLU A 75 10.13 -8.20 -10.98
CA GLU A 75 10.24 -8.51 -9.54
C GLU A 75 11.07 -7.49 -8.75
N ASP A 76 11.95 -6.74 -9.41
CA ASP A 76 12.80 -5.71 -8.81
C ASP A 76 12.11 -4.33 -8.71
N LYS A 77 10.88 -4.22 -9.21
CA LYS A 77 10.06 -3.00 -9.21
C LYS A 77 8.69 -3.25 -8.59
N PHE A 78 8.07 -2.17 -8.13
CA PHE A 78 6.71 -2.18 -7.62
C PHE A 78 5.98 -0.88 -8.00
N THR A 79 4.67 -0.87 -7.79
CA THR A 79 3.80 0.28 -8.02
C THR A 79 2.94 0.56 -6.79
N LEU A 80 2.24 1.69 -6.78
CA LEU A 80 1.17 1.99 -5.85
C LEU A 80 -0.08 2.21 -6.69
N SER A 81 -1.07 1.32 -6.59
CA SER A 81 -2.31 1.41 -7.36
C SER A 81 -3.53 1.09 -6.52
N PRO A 82 -4.68 1.75 -6.77
CA PRO A 82 -5.93 1.37 -6.14
C PRO A 82 -6.23 -0.13 -6.29
N GLY A 83 -6.56 -0.78 -5.18
CA GLY A 83 -6.80 -2.22 -5.11
C GLY A 83 -5.61 -3.08 -4.67
N ASP A 84 -4.38 -2.54 -4.69
CA ASP A 84 -3.21 -3.16 -4.04
C ASP A 84 -3.38 -3.17 -2.52
N ILE A 85 -2.65 -4.04 -1.84
CA ILE A 85 -2.74 -4.21 -0.38
C ILE A 85 -1.42 -3.76 0.24
N ILE A 86 -1.50 -3.00 1.34
CA ILE A 86 -0.35 -2.69 2.19
C ILE A 86 -0.61 -3.30 3.57
N ALA A 87 0.33 -4.10 4.04
CA ALA A 87 0.36 -4.61 5.41
C ALA A 87 1.50 -3.95 6.19
N ARG A 88 1.28 -3.67 7.47
CA ARG A 88 2.29 -3.13 8.37
C ARG A 88 3.22 -4.26 8.83
N GLY A 89 4.51 -4.00 8.79
CA GLY A 89 5.57 -4.94 9.13
C GLY A 89 6.11 -5.73 7.93
N GLU A 90 6.99 -6.68 8.24
CA GLU A 90 7.54 -7.64 7.28
C GLU A 90 6.66 -8.88 7.24
N CYS A 91 5.73 -8.93 6.29
CA CYS A 91 4.82 -10.06 6.09
C CYS A 91 5.43 -11.06 5.10
N GLY A 92 5.01 -12.33 5.13
CA GLY A 92 5.50 -13.36 4.19
C GLY A 92 4.84 -13.28 2.81
N ASP A 93 5.20 -14.16 1.89
CA ASP A 93 4.41 -14.34 0.66
C ASP A 93 3.00 -14.83 0.99
N ILE A 94 2.03 -14.40 0.19
CA ILE A 94 0.62 -14.76 0.35
C ILE A 94 0.07 -15.30 -0.97
N SER A 95 -0.78 -16.32 -0.87
CA SER A 95 -1.59 -16.83 -1.98
C SER A 95 -2.93 -16.11 -2.11
N SER A 96 -3.38 -15.46 -1.03
CA SER A 96 -4.64 -14.69 -0.99
C SER A 96 -4.62 -13.60 0.07
N ALA A 97 -5.42 -12.55 -0.13
CA ALA A 97 -5.60 -11.47 0.86
C ALA A 97 -6.12 -11.94 2.23
N ALA A 98 -6.79 -13.11 2.28
CA ALA A 98 -7.30 -13.70 3.51
C ALA A 98 -6.19 -14.27 4.41
N GLU A 99 -5.03 -14.62 3.84
CA GLU A 99 -3.89 -15.12 4.63
C GLU A 99 -3.27 -14.02 5.50
N LEU A 100 -3.40 -12.75 5.11
CA LEU A 100 -2.92 -11.62 5.93
C LEU A 100 -3.63 -11.53 7.28
N GLU A 101 -4.92 -11.90 7.36
CA GLU A 101 -5.64 -11.93 8.65
C GLU A 101 -4.97 -12.89 9.64
N ARG A 102 -4.45 -14.01 9.14
CA ARG A 102 -3.79 -15.03 9.98
C ARG A 102 -2.43 -14.58 10.47
N GLN A 103 -1.79 -13.64 9.76
CA GLN A 103 -0.50 -13.08 10.15
C GLN A 103 -0.63 -11.99 11.23
N HIS A 104 -1.86 -11.66 11.67
CA HIS A 104 -2.15 -10.58 12.63
C HIS A 104 -1.56 -9.22 12.22
N ALA A 105 -1.40 -8.99 10.91
CA ALA A 105 -0.86 -7.75 10.38
C ALA A 105 -1.97 -6.71 10.19
N GLU A 106 -1.76 -5.49 10.72
CA GLU A 106 -2.57 -4.33 10.36
C GLU A 106 -2.43 -4.07 8.86
N LYS A 107 -3.53 -3.91 8.12
CA LYS A 107 -3.49 -3.79 6.66
C LYS A 107 -4.50 -2.79 6.14
N MET A 108 -4.28 -2.35 4.91
CA MET A 108 -5.19 -1.52 4.14
C MET A 108 -5.21 -1.94 2.67
N ILE A 109 -6.34 -1.74 2.01
CA ILE A 109 -6.46 -1.73 0.55
C ILE A 109 -6.30 -0.29 0.09
N ILE A 110 -5.38 -0.05 -0.85
CA ILE A 110 -5.17 1.27 -1.42
C ILE A 110 -6.45 1.73 -2.12
N THR A 111 -6.96 2.90 -1.76
CA THR A 111 -8.09 3.55 -2.44
C THR A 111 -7.66 4.82 -3.18
N ALA A 112 -6.62 5.50 -2.69
CA ALA A 112 -6.07 6.69 -3.31
C ALA A 112 -4.54 6.74 -3.21
N VAL A 113 -3.91 7.30 -4.24
CA VAL A 113 -2.47 7.56 -4.31
C VAL A 113 -2.27 9.00 -4.75
N ARG A 114 -1.40 9.73 -4.04
CA ARG A 114 -1.05 11.11 -4.34
C ARG A 114 0.46 11.23 -4.53
N ASP A 115 0.85 11.90 -5.61
CA ASP A 115 2.23 12.28 -5.86
C ASP A 115 2.58 13.53 -5.04
N CYS A 116 3.34 13.33 -3.96
CA CYS A 116 3.84 14.40 -3.10
C CYS A 116 5.34 14.69 -3.34
N ARG A 117 5.87 14.40 -4.54
CA ARG A 117 7.30 14.59 -4.87
C ARG A 117 7.66 16.02 -5.27
N PHE A 118 7.10 16.99 -4.56
CA PHE A 118 7.40 18.42 -4.70
C PHE A 118 8.18 18.95 -3.49
N GLY A 119 8.79 20.13 -3.64
CA GLY A 119 9.57 20.76 -2.57
C GLY A 119 10.97 20.15 -2.38
N SER A 120 11.49 20.21 -1.15
CA SER A 120 12.85 19.76 -0.85
C SER A 120 13.00 18.24 -1.02
N ALA A 121 14.18 17.78 -1.44
CA ALA A 121 14.43 16.35 -1.70
C ALA A 121 14.10 15.44 -0.50
N ARG A 122 14.24 15.94 0.73
CA ARG A 122 13.94 15.20 1.97
C ARG A 122 12.44 15.08 2.29
N LEU A 123 11.59 15.82 1.57
CA LEU A 123 10.15 15.82 1.74
C LEU A 123 9.42 15.14 0.58
N LYS A 124 10.13 14.70 -0.47
CA LYS A 124 9.52 14.01 -1.59
C LYS A 124 9.07 12.61 -1.18
N HIS A 125 7.78 12.36 -1.30
CA HIS A 125 7.17 11.07 -0.99
C HIS A 125 5.91 10.84 -1.83
N TRP A 126 5.39 9.63 -1.74
CA TRP A 126 4.06 9.25 -2.18
C TRP A 126 3.17 9.12 -0.95
N GLU A 127 1.95 9.63 -1.03
CA GLU A 127 0.95 9.46 0.01
C GLU A 127 -0.10 8.47 -0.49
N VAL A 128 -0.38 7.47 0.32
CA VAL A 128 -1.33 6.40 0.02
C VAL A 128 -2.38 6.39 1.11
N SER A 129 -3.66 6.37 0.73
CA SER A 129 -4.75 6.28 1.69
C SER A 129 -5.65 5.09 1.37
N GLY A 130 -6.27 4.51 2.40
CA GLY A 130 -7.19 3.40 2.23
C GLY A 130 -7.84 2.91 3.51
N LYS A 131 -8.48 1.75 3.39
CA LYS A 131 -9.30 1.10 4.41
C LYS A 131 -8.93 -0.37 4.54
#